data_AF-A0A061A4R9-F1
#
_entry.id   AF-A0A061A4R9-F1
#
_cell.length_a   1.000
_cell.length_b   1.000
_cell.length_c   1.000
_cell.angle_alpha   90.00
_cell.angle_beta   90.00
_cell.angle_gamma   90.00
#
_symmetry.space_group_name_H-M   'P 1'
#
loop_
_entity.id
_entity.type
_entity.pdbx_description
1 polymer ?
#
loop_
_entity_poly.entity_id
_entity_poly.type
_entity_poly.pdbx_seq_one_letter_code
_entity_poly.pdbx_strand_id
1 'polypeptide(L)'
;MMDKQTFTSIQSTTNTSRYAAAIFRKGELHITPLQGILQMRPSFSYLDKADCKHREREAANEGGDSSQDEADEDVKAVTVRFSRPESEQARQRRIQSYDFLQKKQAEESWVHLHYHGLNDGRSDHERLYLYCQAMGGSENTELVKTPK
;
A
#
# COMPACT_ATOMS: atom_id res chain seq x y z
N MET A 1 4.89 -20.59 19.28
CA MET A 1 5.08 -19.16 19.63
C MET A 1 4.97 -18.34 18.34
N MET A 2 4.70 -17.04 18.43
CA MET A 2 4.57 -16.18 17.25
C MET A 2 5.92 -15.55 16.92
N ASP A 3 6.56 -16.01 15.83
CA ASP A 3 7.95 -15.63 15.49
C ASP A 3 8.05 -14.41 14.59
N LYS A 4 6.91 -13.88 14.11
CA LYS A 4 6.85 -12.79 13.12
C LYS A 4 5.76 -11.80 13.49
N GLN A 5 6.11 -10.52 13.47
CA GLN A 5 5.18 -9.40 13.57
C GLN A 5 5.05 -8.74 12.20
N THR A 6 3.82 -8.60 11.72
CA THR A 6 3.53 -7.93 10.45
C THR A 6 3.18 -6.46 10.71
N PHE A 7 3.66 -5.56 9.87
CA PHE A 7 3.27 -4.16 9.88
C PHE A 7 2.54 -3.82 8.58
N THR A 8 1.52 -2.97 8.68
CA THR A 8 0.77 -2.43 7.54
C THR A 8 0.97 -0.92 7.49
N SER A 9 1.19 -0.38 6.30
CA SER A 9 1.37 1.06 6.09
C SER A 9 0.03 1.75 5.83
N ILE A 10 -0.08 3.00 6.27
CA ILE A 10 -1.15 3.93 5.88
C ILE A 10 -0.49 5.19 5.35
N GLN A 11 -0.91 5.64 4.17
CA GLN A 11 -0.45 6.91 3.61
C GLN A 11 -0.95 8.06 4.50
N SER A 12 -0.03 8.84 5.06
CA SER A 12 -0.39 9.90 6.02
C SER A 12 -0.85 11.19 5.36
N THR A 13 -0.23 11.56 4.24
CA THR A 13 -0.59 12.75 3.47
C THR A 13 -0.46 12.46 1.97
N THR A 14 -1.34 13.09 1.18
CA THR A 14 -1.30 13.06 -0.28
C THR A 14 -0.36 14.13 -0.85
N ASN A 15 -0.10 15.21 -0.10
CA ASN A 15 0.82 16.26 -0.52
C ASN A 15 2.09 16.23 0.34
N THR A 16 3.20 15.84 -0.28
CA THR A 16 4.55 15.86 0.33
C THR A 16 5.42 16.99 -0.17
N SER A 17 4.93 17.84 -1.10
CA SER A 17 5.70 18.91 -1.74
C SER A 17 6.23 19.96 -0.76
N ARG A 18 5.61 20.09 0.41
CA ARG A 18 6.03 21.03 1.47
C ARG A 18 6.98 20.41 2.50
N TYR A 19 7.29 19.11 2.37
CA TYR A 19 8.17 18.42 3.29
C TYR A 19 9.45 18.01 2.57
N ALA A 20 10.57 18.24 3.25
CA ALA A 20 11.89 17.84 2.77
C ALA A 20 12.70 17.27 3.93
N ALA A 21 13.54 16.28 3.63
CA ALA A 21 14.58 15.83 4.54
C ALA A 21 15.78 16.77 4.42
N ALA A 22 16.42 17.07 5.54
CA ALA A 22 17.61 17.91 5.54
C ALA A 22 18.76 17.22 6.29
N ILE A 23 19.95 17.19 5.67
CA ILE A 23 21.18 16.72 6.29
C ILE A 23 22.04 17.92 6.62
N PHE A 24 22.38 18.05 7.90
CA PHE A 24 23.30 19.05 8.38
C PHE A 24 24.70 18.47 8.55
N ARG A 25 25.71 19.06 7.91
CA ARG A 25 27.11 18.65 8.05
C ARG A 25 28.03 19.85 7.89
N LYS A 26 28.94 20.06 8.85
CA LYS A 26 30.02 21.07 8.76
C LYS A 26 29.54 22.49 8.41
N GLY A 27 28.35 22.88 8.86
CA GLY A 27 27.79 24.21 8.61
C GLY A 27 26.98 24.33 7.32
N GLU A 28 26.88 23.28 6.53
CA GLU A 28 26.05 23.21 5.32
C GLU A 28 24.78 22.38 5.58
N LEU A 29 23.67 22.80 4.98
CA LEU A 29 22.39 22.11 5.03
C LEU A 29 21.99 21.67 3.62
N HIS A 30 21.95 20.36 3.39
CA HIS A 30 21.47 19.78 2.14
C HIS A 30 20.01 19.38 2.30
N ILE A 31 19.14 19.86 1.41
CA ILE A 31 17.70 19.64 1.46
C ILE A 31 17.30 18.72 0.30
N THR A 32 16.59 17.63 0.59
CA THR A 32 16.06 16.66 -0.39
C THR A 32 14.55 16.54 -0.24
N PRO A 33 13.75 16.73 -1.32
CA PRO A 33 12.30 16.62 -1.25
C PRO A 33 11.85 15.19 -0.91
N LEU A 34 10.74 15.06 -0.18
CA LEU A 34 10.16 13.76 0.17
C LEU A 34 9.11 13.32 -0.85
N GLN A 35 9.24 12.07 -1.32
CA GLN A 35 8.27 11.48 -2.25
C GLN A 35 6.97 11.04 -1.55
N GLY A 36 7.07 10.56 -0.32
CA GLY A 36 5.94 9.95 0.40
C GLY A 36 6.19 9.91 1.90
N ILE A 37 5.12 10.05 2.67
CA ILE A 37 5.14 9.85 4.13
C ILE A 37 4.15 8.75 4.47
N LEU A 38 4.68 7.66 5.02
CA LEU A 38 3.92 6.46 5.37
C LEU A 38 4.02 6.21 6.88
N GLN A 39 2.88 5.89 7.50
CA GLN A 39 2.83 5.45 8.88
C GLN A 39 2.73 3.93 8.92
N MET A 40 3.71 3.26 9.52
CA MET A 40 3.65 1.82 9.78
C MET A 40 2.92 1.54 11.09
N ARG A 41 1.96 0.62 11.08
CA ARG A 41 1.25 0.15 12.28
C ARG A 41 1.35 -1.37 12.39
N PRO A 42 1.50 -1.96 13.59
CA PRO A 42 1.37 -3.40 13.78
C PRO A 42 0.02 -3.89 13.25
N SER A 43 0.05 -4.96 12.48
CA SER A 43 -1.14 -5.61 11.94
C SER A 43 -1.50 -6.84 12.77
N PHE A 44 -2.79 -6.95 13.09
CA PHE A 44 -3.36 -8.11 13.79
C PHE A 44 -4.09 -9.06 12.83
N SER A 45 -3.77 -9.02 11.53
CA SER A 45 -4.42 -9.86 10.49
C SER A 45 -4.37 -11.38 10.75
N TYR A 46 -3.52 -11.85 11.66
CA TYR A 46 -3.52 -13.23 12.10
C TYR A 46 -4.77 -13.60 12.93
N LEU A 47 -5.35 -12.64 13.66
CA LEU A 47 -6.62 -12.82 14.38
C LEU A 47 -7.77 -12.99 13.38
N ASP A 48 -7.87 -12.11 12.38
CA ASP A 48 -8.89 -12.21 11.34
C ASP A 48 -8.82 -13.54 10.59
N LYS A 49 -7.61 -14.05 10.33
CA LYS A 49 -7.40 -15.37 9.72
C LYS A 49 -7.80 -16.51 10.64
N ALA A 50 -7.57 -16.38 11.95
CA ALA A 50 -7.97 -17.38 12.93
C ALA A 50 -9.49 -17.45 13.05
N ASP A 51 -10.18 -16.31 13.10
CA ASP A 51 -11.64 -16.21 13.13
C ASP A 51 -12.27 -16.74 11.83
N CYS A 52 -11.71 -16.39 10.66
CA CYS A 52 -12.15 -16.96 9.39
C CYS A 52 -12.03 -18.49 9.38
N LYS A 53 -10.90 -19.04 9.85
CA LYS A 53 -10.70 -20.49 9.95
C LYS A 53 -11.62 -21.16 10.95
N HIS A 54 -11.95 -20.48 12.05
CA HIS A 54 -12.91 -20.98 13.03
C HIS A 54 -14.30 -21.06 12.43
N ARG A 55 -14.76 -19.97 11.82
CA ARG A 55 -16.06 -19.90 11.15
C ARG A 55 -16.19 -20.91 9.99
N GLU A 56 -15.13 -21.10 9.22
CA GLU A 56 -15.10 -22.10 8.14
C GLU A 56 -15.20 -23.54 8.69
N ARG A 57 -14.55 -23.82 9.83
CA ARG A 57 -14.67 -25.11 10.51
C ARG A 57 -16.04 -25.33 11.13
N GLU A 58 -16.65 -24.31 11.72
CA GLU A 58 -18.02 -24.39 12.24
C GLU A 58 -19.02 -24.61 11.10
N ALA A 59 -18.90 -23.89 9.99
CA ALA A 59 -19.74 -24.09 8.81
C ALA A 59 -19.55 -25.48 8.17
N ALA A 60 -18.32 -26.02 8.16
CA ALA A 60 -18.04 -27.36 7.70
C ALA A 60 -18.56 -28.46 8.66
N ASN A 61 -18.70 -28.14 9.95
CA ASN A 61 -19.17 -29.08 10.98
C ASN A 61 -20.70 -29.04 11.16
N GLU A 62 -21.36 -27.90 10.91
CA GLU A 62 -22.83 -27.81 10.83
C GLU A 62 -23.39 -28.39 9.50
N GLY A 63 -22.56 -28.56 8.47
CA GLY A 63 -22.93 -29.27 7.23
C GLY A 63 -22.86 -30.81 7.32
N GLY A 64 -22.64 -31.37 8.51
CA GLY A 64 -22.32 -32.78 8.75
C GLY A 64 -23.50 -33.72 9.05
N ASP A 65 -24.76 -33.33 8.82
CA ASP A 65 -25.91 -34.23 8.92
C ASP A 65 -26.88 -34.08 7.73
N SER A 66 -26.39 -34.47 6.55
CA SER A 66 -27.28 -34.99 5.51
C SER A 66 -26.46 -35.91 4.60
N SER A 67 -26.42 -37.19 4.96
CA SER A 67 -26.15 -38.24 3.97
C SER A 67 -27.23 -38.18 2.90
N GLN A 68 -26.84 -38.44 1.64
CA GLN A 68 -27.69 -38.73 0.47
C GLN A 68 -28.01 -37.53 -0.42
N ASP A 69 -27.16 -37.26 -1.42
CA ASP A 69 -27.36 -37.87 -2.74
C ASP A 69 -26.10 -37.75 -3.61
N GLU A 70 -25.83 -38.81 -4.36
CA GLU A 70 -24.77 -38.92 -5.36
C GLU A 70 -25.23 -38.27 -6.67
N ALA A 71 -24.30 -37.61 -7.36
CA ALA A 71 -24.33 -37.34 -8.80
C ALA A 71 -25.54 -36.55 -9.35
N ASP A 72 -25.43 -35.22 -9.36
CA ASP A 72 -26.02 -34.42 -10.43
C ASP A 72 -24.89 -33.72 -11.20
N GLU A 73 -24.83 -34.07 -12.48
CA GLU A 73 -23.98 -33.50 -13.52
C GLU A 73 -23.92 -31.97 -13.44
N ASP A 74 -22.70 -31.48 -13.65
CA ASP A 74 -22.28 -30.10 -13.91
C ASP A 74 -23.04 -29.49 -15.12
N VAL A 75 -24.35 -29.24 -15.00
CA VAL A 75 -25.09 -28.43 -15.96
C VAL A 75 -24.78 -26.97 -15.64
N LYS A 76 -23.65 -26.49 -16.16
CA LYS A 76 -23.35 -25.05 -16.22
C LYS A 76 -24.41 -24.36 -17.05
N ALA A 77 -25.48 -23.91 -16.40
CA ALA A 77 -26.43 -22.98 -16.97
C ALA A 77 -25.67 -21.70 -17.36
N VAL A 78 -25.31 -21.60 -18.66
CA VAL A 78 -24.72 -20.40 -19.25
C VAL A 78 -25.81 -19.32 -19.25
N THR A 79 -25.96 -18.67 -18.10
CA THR A 79 -26.82 -17.51 -17.98
C THR A 79 -26.08 -16.36 -18.63
N VAL A 80 -26.35 -16.14 -19.92
CA VAL A 80 -25.87 -14.97 -20.67
C VAL A 80 -26.53 -13.73 -20.07
N ARG A 81 -25.98 -13.22 -18.97
CA ARG A 81 -26.39 -11.93 -18.40
C ARG A 81 -25.92 -10.85 -19.36
N PHE A 82 -26.81 -10.42 -20.25
CA PHE A 82 -26.62 -9.19 -21.01
C PHE A 82 -26.37 -8.05 -20.03
N SER A 83 -25.15 -7.52 -20.03
CA SER A 83 -24.76 -6.34 -19.27
C SER A 83 -25.65 -5.18 -19.69
N ARG A 84 -26.65 -4.86 -18.88
CA ARG A 84 -27.42 -3.63 -19.07
C ARG A 84 -26.43 -2.46 -19.06
N PRO A 85 -26.51 -1.48 -19.98
CA PRO A 85 -25.69 -0.28 -19.90
C PRO A 85 -25.96 0.38 -18.56
N GLU A 86 -24.98 0.30 -17.68
CA GLU A 86 -25.05 0.83 -16.33
C GLU A 86 -25.11 2.36 -16.43
N SER A 87 -26.09 2.99 -15.78
CA SER A 87 -26.22 4.45 -15.75
C SER A 87 -24.93 5.07 -15.19
N GLU A 88 -24.49 6.21 -15.72
CA GLU A 88 -23.25 6.87 -15.27
C GLU A 88 -23.21 7.12 -13.76
N GLN A 89 -24.37 7.38 -13.13
CA GLN A 89 -24.48 7.52 -11.68
C GLN A 89 -24.15 6.24 -10.92
N ALA A 90 -24.55 5.07 -11.42
CA ALA A 90 -24.26 3.78 -10.80
C ALA A 90 -22.79 3.39 -10.98
N ARG A 91 -22.21 3.67 -12.16
CA ARG A 91 -20.78 3.51 -12.40
C ARG A 91 -19.95 4.39 -11.46
N GLN A 92 -20.36 5.64 -11.25
CA GLN A 92 -19.67 6.56 -10.33
C GLN A 92 -19.76 6.11 -8.87
N ARG A 93 -20.93 5.62 -8.42
CA ARG A 93 -21.08 5.04 -7.08
C ARG A 93 -20.24 3.77 -6.92
N ARG A 94 -20.09 2.95 -7.97
CA ARG A 94 -19.20 1.79 -7.95
C ARG A 94 -17.73 2.20 -7.87
N ILE A 95 -17.30 3.24 -8.60
CA ILE A 95 -15.90 3.72 -8.54
C ILE A 95 -15.57 4.28 -7.14
N GLN A 96 -16.56 4.86 -6.45
CA GLN A 96 -16.41 5.35 -5.08
C GLN A 96 -16.63 4.26 -4.02
N SER A 97 -17.02 3.04 -4.41
CA SER A 97 -17.21 1.96 -3.45
C SER A 97 -15.86 1.42 -2.98
N TYR A 98 -15.82 1.03 -1.71
CA TYR A 98 -14.64 0.44 -1.09
C TYR A 98 -14.15 -0.79 -1.85
N ASP A 99 -15.07 -1.64 -2.33
CA ASP A 99 -14.75 -2.86 -3.07
C ASP A 99 -14.01 -2.58 -4.38
N PHE A 100 -14.38 -1.52 -5.10
CA PHE A 100 -13.70 -1.17 -6.35
C PHE A 100 -12.29 -0.64 -6.07
N LEU A 101 -12.14 0.21 -5.05
CA LEU A 101 -10.83 0.73 -4.66
C LEU A 101 -9.91 -0.38 -4.15
N GLN A 102 -10.44 -1.33 -3.39
CA GLN A 102 -9.69 -2.49 -2.91
C GLN A 102 -9.27 -3.42 -4.05
N LYS A 103 -10.16 -3.67 -5.03
CA LYS A 103 -9.82 -4.44 -6.23
C LYS A 103 -8.71 -3.76 -7.04
N LYS A 104 -8.83 -2.46 -7.28
CA LYS A 104 -7.82 -1.68 -7.99
C LYS A 104 -6.47 -1.70 -7.27
N GLN A 105 -6.46 -1.65 -5.93
CA GLN A 105 -5.23 -1.81 -5.15
C GLN A 105 -4.67 -3.23 -5.24
N ALA A 106 -5.53 -4.25 -5.27
CA ALA A 106 -5.11 -5.66 -5.41
C ALA A 106 -4.64 -6.00 -6.84
N GLU A 107 -5.02 -5.22 -7.85
CA GLU A 107 -4.52 -5.33 -9.22
C GLU A 107 -3.05 -4.90 -9.35
N GLU A 108 -2.54 -4.08 -8.43
CA GLU A 108 -1.12 -3.71 -8.40
C GLU A 108 -0.27 -4.88 -7.91
N SER A 109 0.74 -5.26 -8.70
CA SER A 109 1.58 -6.41 -8.40
C SER A 109 2.56 -6.14 -7.25
N TRP A 110 2.80 -7.17 -6.43
CA TRP A 110 3.70 -7.06 -5.29
C TRP A 110 5.16 -6.90 -5.72
N VAL A 111 5.77 -5.78 -5.31
CA VAL A 111 7.21 -5.54 -5.47
C VAL A 111 7.94 -5.96 -4.19
N HIS A 112 8.80 -6.96 -4.30
CA HIS A 112 9.59 -7.46 -3.18
C HIS A 112 10.89 -6.65 -3.07
N LEU A 113 11.15 -6.11 -1.88
CA LEU A 113 12.33 -5.30 -1.60
C LEU A 113 13.23 -6.01 -0.60
N HIS A 114 14.54 -5.84 -0.76
CA HIS A 114 15.53 -6.31 0.20
C HIS A 114 15.76 -5.24 1.26
N TYR A 115 15.66 -5.63 2.53
CA TYR A 115 15.94 -4.75 3.65
C TYR A 115 17.45 -4.70 3.91
N HIS A 116 18.01 -3.49 3.80
CA HIS A 116 19.38 -3.18 4.21
C HIS A 116 19.33 -2.36 5.50
N GLY A 117 20.05 -2.80 6.52
CA GLY A 117 20.06 -2.16 7.83
C GLY A 117 20.90 -0.89 7.85
N LEU A 118 20.75 -0.10 8.92
CA LEU A 118 21.48 1.18 9.10
C LEU A 118 23.00 1.06 9.02
N ASN A 119 23.55 -0.08 9.42
CA ASN A 119 24.99 -0.34 9.47
C ASN A 119 25.50 -1.12 8.26
N ASP A 120 24.67 -1.30 7.22
CA ASP A 120 25.08 -1.94 5.98
C ASP A 120 25.86 -0.94 5.11
N GLY A 121 26.94 -1.39 4.46
CA GLY A 121 27.77 -0.55 3.61
C GLY A 121 26.99 0.06 2.43
N ARG A 122 25.92 -0.62 1.99
CA ARG A 122 25.00 -0.08 0.97
C ARG A 122 24.23 1.14 1.48
N SER A 123 23.73 1.10 2.71
CA SER A 123 23.00 2.23 3.31
C SER A 123 23.91 3.44 3.52
N ASP A 124 25.17 3.21 3.89
CA ASP A 124 26.18 4.26 3.97
C ASP A 124 26.46 4.90 2.61
N HIS A 125 26.55 4.08 1.55
CA HIS A 125 26.74 4.58 0.20
C HIS A 125 25.53 5.39 -0.30
N GLU A 126 24.31 4.89 -0.12
CA GLU A 126 23.10 5.59 -0.54
C GLU A 126 22.90 6.91 0.20
N ARG A 127 23.34 6.99 1.48
CA ARG A 127 23.33 8.25 2.24
C ARG A 127 24.19 9.34 1.61
N LEU A 128 25.22 8.98 0.83
CA LEU A 128 26.03 9.95 0.10
C LEU A 128 25.23 10.67 -1.00
N TYR A 129 24.20 10.04 -1.57
CA TYR A 129 23.35 10.67 -2.58
C TYR A 129 22.46 11.80 -2.04
N LEU A 130 22.33 11.92 -0.72
CA LEU A 130 21.60 13.02 -0.09
C LEU A 130 22.42 14.33 -0.06
N TYR A 131 23.74 14.26 -0.34
CA TYR A 131 24.57 15.46 -0.46
C TYR A 131 24.52 16.00 -1.89
N CYS A 132 24.30 17.30 -2.02
CA CYS A 132 24.45 17.99 -3.30
C CYS A 132 25.94 18.13 -3.63
N GLN A 133 26.34 17.81 -4.86
CA GLN A 133 27.72 17.97 -5.33
C GLN A 133 28.07 19.41 -5.73
N ALA A 134 27.10 20.33 -5.72
CA ALA A 134 27.32 21.73 -6.05
C ALA A 134 28.02 22.45 -4.88
N MET A 135 29.35 22.49 -4.94
CA MET A 135 30.24 23.00 -3.89
C MET A 135 30.64 24.48 -4.10
N GLY A 136 29.74 25.32 -4.63
CA GLY A 136 30.05 26.71 -4.93
C GLY A 136 28.89 27.64 -4.63
N GLY A 137 29.19 28.88 -4.20
CA GLY A 137 28.21 29.96 -4.05
C GLY A 137 27.58 30.32 -5.39
N SER A 138 26.60 29.55 -5.81
CA SER A 138 25.75 29.85 -6.95
C SER A 138 24.62 30.74 -6.48
N GLU A 139 24.48 31.92 -7.08
CA GLU A 139 23.28 32.73 -6.88
C GLU A 139 22.06 31.98 -7.43
N ASN A 140 20.94 32.04 -6.71
CA ASN A 140 19.72 31.35 -7.07
C ASN A 140 18.90 32.23 -8.03
N THR A 141 18.64 31.75 -9.24
CA THR A 141 17.92 32.50 -10.29
C THR A 141 16.40 32.49 -10.14
N GLU A 142 15.85 31.56 -9.34
CA GLU A 142 14.39 31.29 -9.30
C GLU A 142 13.65 32.01 -8.16
N LEU A 143 14.38 32.44 -7.12
CA LEU A 143 13.80 33.03 -5.89
C LEU A 143 13.89 34.56 -5.84
N VAL A 144 13.75 35.24 -6.98
CA VAL A 144 13.92 36.70 -7.13
C VAL A 144 12.67 37.54 -6.79
N LYS A 145 11.68 36.96 -6.08
CA LYS A 145 10.42 37.67 -5.79
C LYS A 145 10.61 38.69 -4.67
N THR A 146 10.10 39.91 -4.87
CA THR A 146 10.08 40.96 -3.85
C THR A 146 8.92 40.79 -2.86
N PRO A 147 9.10 41.18 -1.59
CA PRO A 147 8.00 41.20 -0.61
C PRO A 147 6.93 42.23 -1.05
N LYS A 148 5.65 41.87 -0.87
CA LYS A 148 4.51 42.77 -1.06
C LYS A 148 4.29 43.65 0.15
#